data_AF-A0A0V1PW36-F1
#
_entry.id   AF-A0A0V1PW36-F1
#
_cell.length_a   1.000
_cell.length_b   1.000
_cell.length_c   1.000
_cell.angle_alpha   90.00
_cell.angle_beta   90.00
_cell.angle_gamma   90.00
#
_symmetry.space_group_name_H-M   'P 1'
#
loop_
_entity.id
_entity.type
_entity.pdbx_description
1 polymer ?
#
loop_
_entity_poly.entity_id
_entity_poly.type
_entity_poly.pdbx_seq_one_letter_code
_entity_poly.pdbx_strand_id
1 'polypeptide(L)'
;MSKLQGLFGVFQDEINTEINFKNKISDLENLFSIELAIIKSEYADLSTIQPINLPYDLTSEDSKDIPFAFASRELCQVKIISEENRDFNLGTAGEVRIIDNLSLLSDKYHRFLQELNGIDCRPIFRDRLSHKINEEIIYVLMVNRYFKAISYIYQVNAKDGDKISYPLISKSDQDTMGLILTPEEIQRILSLEKLNYSDYLLSLLRLIEIVVEYTIDTIILVSISCDNSPNRSQNIQYSLSLINLQIVTKLQNGFQMLDLKNDNIRRKFDALKYNFKKMNGIVYDLSLRKLIVNEVQIY
;
A
#
# COMPACT_ATOMS: atom_id res chain seq x y z
N MET A 1 55.44 26.17 -4.77
CA MET A 1 55.01 24.83 -4.29
C MET A 1 54.00 24.87 -3.13
N SER A 2 54.02 25.85 -2.20
CA SER A 2 53.08 25.81 -1.05
C SER A 2 51.60 26.10 -1.40
N LYS A 3 51.29 26.87 -2.45
CA LYS A 3 49.89 27.09 -2.91
C LYS A 3 49.21 25.84 -3.49
N LEU A 4 49.98 24.91 -4.07
CA LEU A 4 49.46 23.67 -4.66
C LEU A 4 49.18 22.60 -3.58
N GLN A 5 49.99 22.56 -2.51
CA GLN A 5 49.73 21.71 -1.34
C GLN A 5 48.49 22.14 -0.55
N GLY A 6 48.25 23.46 -0.44
CA GLY A 6 47.03 23.99 0.17
C GLY A 6 45.76 23.65 -0.64
N LEU A 7 45.84 23.71 -1.98
CA LEU A 7 44.73 23.28 -2.84
C LEU A 7 44.43 21.78 -2.68
N PHE A 8 45.46 20.94 -2.66
CA PHE A 8 45.30 19.48 -2.53
C PHE A 8 44.66 19.07 -1.20
N GLY A 9 44.99 19.76 -0.09
CA GLY A 9 44.36 19.55 1.21
C GLY A 9 42.87 19.90 1.20
N VAL A 10 42.50 21.06 0.62
CA VAL A 10 41.09 21.47 0.47
C VAL A 10 40.31 20.48 -0.41
N PHE A 11 40.91 20.00 -1.51
CA PHE A 11 40.29 18.98 -2.36
C PHE A 11 40.13 17.64 -1.64
N GLN A 12 41.07 17.22 -0.80
CA GLN A 12 40.93 16.01 0.01
C GLN A 12 39.88 16.14 1.10
N ASP A 13 39.77 17.30 1.74
CA ASP A 13 38.72 17.58 2.73
C ASP A 13 37.33 17.61 2.09
N GLU A 14 37.19 18.19 0.89
CA GLU A 14 35.96 18.16 0.08
C GLU A 14 35.57 16.73 -0.34
N ILE A 15 36.55 15.91 -0.75
CA ILE A 15 36.29 14.50 -1.11
C ILE A 15 35.91 13.68 0.13
N ASN A 16 36.59 13.87 1.26
CA ASN A 16 36.30 13.15 2.50
C ASN A 16 34.94 13.53 3.08
N THR A 17 34.56 14.80 3.00
CA THR A 17 33.21 15.24 3.37
C THR A 17 32.16 14.65 2.43
N GLU A 18 32.38 14.65 1.11
CA GLU A 18 31.45 14.04 0.15
C GLU A 18 31.26 12.53 0.37
N ILE A 19 32.34 11.80 0.69
CA ILE A 19 32.28 10.37 1.04
C ILE A 19 31.50 10.16 2.35
N ASN A 20 31.77 10.98 3.37
CA ASN A 20 31.07 10.89 4.66
C ASN A 20 29.56 11.17 4.51
N PHE A 21 29.18 12.13 3.66
CA PHE A 21 27.77 12.39 3.35
C PHE A 21 27.10 11.22 2.63
N LYS A 22 27.75 10.64 1.60
CA LYS A 22 27.21 9.46 0.91
C LYS A 22 27.01 8.29 1.86
N ASN A 23 27.94 8.07 2.78
CA ASN A 23 27.83 7.01 3.79
C ASN A 23 26.65 7.27 4.72
N LYS A 24 26.52 8.47 5.30
CA LYS A 24 25.38 8.83 6.18
C LYS A 24 24.02 8.70 5.48
N ILE A 25 23.93 9.14 4.23
CA ILE A 25 22.72 9.01 3.41
C ILE A 25 22.41 7.54 3.15
N SER A 26 23.42 6.74 2.82
CA SER A 26 23.25 5.29 2.63
C SER A 26 22.83 4.57 3.92
N ASP A 27 23.37 4.98 5.06
CA ASP A 27 23.01 4.40 6.37
C ASP A 27 21.57 4.71 6.72
N LEU A 28 21.12 5.96 6.52
CA LEU A 28 19.72 6.35 6.67
C LEU A 28 18.81 5.58 5.71
N GLU A 29 19.19 5.44 4.43
CA GLU A 29 18.45 4.63 3.46
C GLU A 29 18.29 3.19 3.92
N ASN A 30 19.36 2.59 4.43
CA ASN A 30 19.36 1.22 4.91
C ASN A 30 18.47 1.06 6.15
N LEU A 31 18.57 1.97 7.12
CA LEU A 31 17.72 1.96 8.32
C LEU A 31 16.24 2.04 7.95
N PHE A 32 15.88 3.01 7.10
CA PHE A 32 14.51 3.16 6.64
C PHE A 32 14.03 1.92 5.88
N SER A 33 14.87 1.37 5.00
CA SER A 33 14.54 0.17 4.22
C SER A 33 14.32 -1.06 5.10
N ILE A 34 15.12 -1.24 6.16
CA ILE A 34 14.95 -2.34 7.12
C ILE A 34 13.64 -2.21 7.88
N GLU A 35 13.33 -1.00 8.37
CA GLU A 35 12.08 -0.77 9.10
C GLU A 35 10.84 -0.98 8.22
N LEU A 36 10.92 -0.56 6.94
CA LEU A 36 9.84 -0.75 5.99
C LEU A 36 9.75 -2.20 5.49
N ALA A 37 10.85 -2.96 5.51
CA ALA A 37 10.86 -4.36 5.07
C ALA A 37 9.96 -5.24 5.94
N ILE A 38 9.89 -4.98 7.25
CA ILE A 38 8.97 -5.69 8.17
C ILE A 38 7.53 -5.49 7.70
N ILE A 39 7.16 -4.22 7.51
CA ILE A 39 5.82 -3.82 7.07
C ILE A 39 5.50 -4.40 5.68
N LYS A 40 6.46 -4.39 4.75
CA LYS A 40 6.31 -5.02 3.42
C LYS A 40 6.14 -6.53 3.48
N SER A 41 6.85 -7.20 4.40
CA SER A 41 6.69 -8.64 4.63
C SER A 41 5.27 -8.95 5.09
N GLU A 42 4.73 -8.17 6.02
CA GLU A 42 3.37 -8.32 6.51
C GLU A 42 2.33 -8.18 5.38
N TYR A 43 2.55 -7.28 4.42
CA TYR A 43 1.67 -7.16 3.23
C TYR A 43 1.88 -8.25 2.18
N ALA A 44 3.12 -8.74 2.03
CA ALA A 44 3.39 -9.87 1.15
C ALA A 44 2.56 -11.08 1.59
N ASP A 45 2.45 -11.32 2.90
CA ASP A 45 1.61 -12.38 3.46
C ASP A 45 0.13 -12.20 3.07
N LEU A 46 -0.41 -10.98 3.12
CA LEU A 46 -1.80 -10.70 2.73
C LEU A 46 -2.09 -11.03 1.26
N SER A 47 -1.12 -10.80 0.37
CA SER A 47 -1.26 -11.13 -1.05
C SER A 47 -1.36 -12.64 -1.31
N THR A 48 -0.97 -13.48 -0.35
CA THR A 48 -1.09 -14.94 -0.45
C THR A 48 -2.43 -15.47 0.06
N ILE A 49 -3.26 -14.61 0.65
CA ILE A 49 -4.52 -15.00 1.29
C ILE A 49 -5.68 -14.76 0.31
N GLN A 50 -6.54 -15.78 0.18
CA GLN A 50 -7.80 -15.67 -0.57
C GLN A 50 -8.68 -14.52 -0.04
N PRO A 51 -9.40 -13.76 -0.90
CA PRO A 51 -10.15 -12.58 -0.49
C PRO A 51 -11.15 -12.83 0.66
N ILE A 52 -11.80 -13.99 0.65
CA ILE A 52 -12.78 -14.38 1.69
C ILE A 52 -12.13 -14.67 3.06
N ASN A 53 -10.84 -14.99 3.07
CA ASN A 53 -10.06 -15.32 4.26
C ASN A 53 -9.18 -14.16 4.72
N LEU A 54 -9.20 -13.01 4.03
CA LEU A 54 -8.46 -11.84 4.48
C LEU A 54 -8.92 -11.43 5.88
N PRO A 55 -7.99 -11.03 6.77
CA PRO A 55 -8.34 -10.60 8.12
C PRO A 55 -9.22 -9.35 8.06
N TYR A 56 -10.22 -9.30 8.93
CA TYR A 56 -11.11 -8.17 9.11
C TYR A 56 -11.35 -7.99 10.60
N ASP A 57 -11.09 -6.80 11.11
CA ASP A 57 -11.30 -6.49 12.51
C ASP A 57 -12.78 -6.15 12.75
N LEU A 58 -13.47 -7.00 13.49
CA LEU A 58 -14.82 -6.78 14.01
C LEU A 58 -14.69 -6.35 15.47
N THR A 59 -14.26 -5.12 15.76
CA THR A 59 -14.53 -4.63 17.11
C THR A 59 -15.95 -4.11 17.23
N SER A 60 -16.59 -4.56 18.31
CA SER A 60 -18.00 -4.48 18.64
C SER A 60 -18.56 -3.07 18.93
N GLU A 61 -18.05 -2.04 18.27
CA GLU A 61 -18.67 -0.69 18.24
C GLU A 61 -19.10 -0.28 16.81
N ASP A 62 -18.80 -1.08 15.79
CA ASP A 62 -19.13 -0.82 14.39
C ASP A 62 -20.58 -1.21 14.01
N SER A 63 -21.52 -1.04 14.95
CA SER A 63 -22.94 -1.32 14.73
C SER A 63 -23.61 -0.22 13.91
N LYS A 64 -23.88 -0.56 12.64
CA LYS A 64 -24.97 -0.09 11.75
C LYS A 64 -25.12 1.39 11.36
N ASP A 65 -24.58 2.37 12.08
CA ASP A 65 -24.94 3.79 11.82
C ASP A 65 -23.76 4.77 11.87
N ILE A 66 -22.57 4.46 11.32
CA ILE A 66 -21.60 5.52 11.01
C ILE A 66 -20.97 5.35 9.63
N PRO A 67 -21.23 6.30 8.74
CA PRO A 67 -20.33 6.64 7.67
C PRO A 67 -19.03 7.25 8.32
N PHE A 68 -17.93 6.45 8.30
CA PHE A 68 -16.44 6.66 8.31
C PHE A 68 -15.66 7.38 9.45
N ALA A 69 -14.37 7.02 9.51
CA ALA A 69 -13.24 7.85 9.98
C ALA A 69 -11.90 7.40 9.34
N PHE A 70 -11.11 8.36 8.86
CA PHE A 70 -9.77 8.21 8.27
C PHE A 70 -8.67 7.73 9.25
N ALA A 71 -9.01 7.34 10.46
CA ALA A 71 -8.06 6.97 11.49
C ALA A 71 -8.85 6.15 12.51
N SER A 72 -8.66 4.85 12.61
CA SER A 72 -7.75 4.40 13.66
C SER A 72 -7.27 2.96 13.47
N ARG A 73 -7.62 2.25 12.39
CA ARG A 73 -7.31 0.81 12.26
C ARG A 73 -7.14 0.32 10.83
N GLU A 74 -6.22 0.89 10.05
CA GLU A 74 -5.88 0.23 8.77
C GLU A 74 -4.87 -0.91 9.02
N LEU A 75 -5.42 -2.14 9.09
CA LEU A 75 -4.78 -3.44 9.36
C LEU A 75 -3.92 -3.48 10.63
N CYS A 76 -4.58 -3.65 11.78
CA CYS A 76 -3.95 -4.23 12.96
C CYS A 76 -3.59 -5.69 12.64
N GLN A 77 -2.30 -6.02 12.51
CA GLN A 77 -1.91 -7.39 12.81
C GLN A 77 -2.05 -7.58 14.32
N VAL A 78 -3.00 -8.44 14.72
CA VAL A 78 -3.07 -8.95 16.09
C VAL A 78 -1.84 -9.83 16.30
N LYS A 79 -0.77 -9.28 16.89
CA LYS A 79 0.32 -10.10 17.43
C LYS A 79 -0.09 -10.60 18.81
N ILE A 80 -0.27 -11.92 18.93
CA ILE A 80 -0.30 -12.57 20.23
C ILE A 80 1.12 -12.51 20.77
N ILE A 81 1.37 -11.68 21.78
CA ILE A 81 2.65 -11.70 22.50
C ILE A 81 2.59 -12.93 23.41
N SER A 82 3.35 -13.98 23.08
CA SER A 82 3.64 -15.02 24.06
C SER A 82 4.53 -14.41 25.14
N GLU A 83 4.05 -14.42 26.38
CA GLU A 83 4.72 -13.90 27.57
C GLU A 83 6.03 -14.68 27.84
N GLU A 84 7.14 -14.25 27.24
CA GLU A 84 8.47 -14.59 27.74
C GLU A 84 9.14 -13.32 28.26
N ASN A 85 9.20 -13.24 29.59
CA ASN A 85 9.87 -12.25 30.43
C ASN A 85 9.03 -11.05 30.88
N ARG A 86 8.26 -11.24 31.96
CA ARG A 86 8.48 -10.55 33.25
C ARG A 86 7.60 -11.16 34.33
N ASP A 87 8.25 -11.61 35.41
CA ASP A 87 7.65 -12.05 36.66
C ASP A 87 6.72 -10.97 37.23
N PHE A 88 5.43 -11.31 37.41
CA PHE A 88 4.66 -11.20 38.66
C PHE A 88 3.19 -11.62 38.39
N ASN A 89 2.70 -12.56 39.21
CA ASN A 89 1.39 -13.20 39.15
C ASN A 89 0.19 -12.24 39.07
N LEU A 90 -0.78 -12.49 38.17
CA LEU A 90 -2.06 -13.19 38.45
C LEU A 90 -3.01 -13.13 37.22
N GLY A 91 -3.36 -14.28 36.64
CA GLY A 91 -4.69 -14.55 36.05
C GLY A 91 -5.03 -14.05 34.63
N THR A 92 -4.91 -14.95 33.65
CA THR A 92 -5.78 -15.12 32.46
C THR A 92 -6.27 -13.87 31.71
N ALA A 93 -5.47 -13.41 30.75
CA ALA A 93 -5.86 -13.02 29.39
C ALA A 93 -4.59 -12.50 28.71
N GLY A 94 -4.14 -13.10 27.61
CA GLY A 94 -3.05 -12.51 26.83
C GLY A 94 -3.44 -11.08 26.42
N GLU A 95 -2.66 -10.08 26.82
CA GLU A 95 -2.90 -8.69 26.40
C GLU A 95 -2.73 -8.60 24.88
N VAL A 96 -3.85 -8.53 24.16
CA VAL A 96 -3.86 -8.11 22.75
C VAL A 96 -3.66 -6.60 22.73
N ARG A 97 -2.44 -6.14 22.45
CA ARG A 97 -2.19 -4.73 22.16
C ARG A 97 -2.45 -4.47 20.68
N ILE A 98 -3.43 -3.59 20.41
CA ILE A 98 -3.59 -2.98 19.10
C ILE A 98 -2.39 -2.06 18.88
N ILE A 99 -1.48 -2.45 17.98
CA ILE A 99 -0.41 -1.58 17.52
C ILE A 99 -0.94 -0.93 16.24
N ASP A 100 -1.15 0.39 16.27
CA ASP A 100 -1.43 1.17 15.07
C ASP A 100 -0.16 1.25 14.24
N ASN A 101 0.06 0.28 13.36
CA ASN A 101 1.21 0.24 12.46
C ASN A 101 1.33 1.53 11.62
N LEU A 102 0.22 2.24 11.38
CA LEU A 102 0.20 3.54 10.72
C LEU A 102 0.70 4.71 11.57
N SER A 103 0.34 4.78 12.85
CA SER A 103 0.87 5.83 13.72
C SER A 103 2.38 5.65 13.89
N LEU A 104 2.81 4.39 14.06
CA LEU A 104 4.23 4.04 14.05
C LEU A 104 4.91 4.39 12.72
N LEU A 105 4.25 4.17 11.58
CA LEU A 105 4.79 4.52 10.25
C LEU A 105 4.90 6.03 10.07
N SER A 106 3.91 6.80 10.51
CA SER A 106 3.91 8.27 10.45
C SER A 106 5.01 8.86 11.34
N ASP A 107 5.14 8.37 12.58
CA ASP A 107 6.21 8.77 13.50
C ASP A 107 7.59 8.46 12.92
N LYS A 108 7.78 7.26 12.35
CA LYS A 108 9.02 6.86 11.68
C LYS A 108 9.32 7.74 10.48
N TYR A 109 8.31 8.07 9.67
CA TYR A 109 8.45 8.96 8.53
C TYR A 109 8.90 10.36 8.94
N HIS A 110 8.26 10.95 9.96
CA HIS A 110 8.65 12.27 10.44
C HIS A 110 10.04 12.28 11.06
N ARG A 111 10.39 11.24 11.84
CA ARG A 111 11.76 11.07 12.36
C ARG A 111 12.77 11.02 11.22
N PHE A 112 12.47 10.25 10.18
CA PHE A 112 13.33 10.15 9.02
C PHE A 112 13.51 11.51 8.31
N LEU A 113 12.42 12.25 8.08
CA LEU A 113 12.50 13.57 7.45
C LEU A 113 13.32 14.56 8.31
N GLN A 114 13.19 14.50 9.63
CA GLN A 114 14.00 15.30 10.55
C GLN A 114 15.49 14.96 10.44
N GLU A 115 15.85 13.68 10.45
CA GLU A 115 17.22 13.21 10.29
C GLU A 115 17.80 13.61 8.92
N LEU A 116 17.02 13.44 7.85
CA LEU A 116 17.42 13.83 6.50
C LEU A 116 17.66 15.34 6.36
N ASN A 117 16.82 16.17 7.01
CA ASN A 117 16.99 17.62 7.05
C ASN A 117 18.21 18.04 7.90
N GLY A 118 18.57 17.25 8.90
CA GLY A 118 19.77 17.44 9.73
C GLY A 118 21.08 17.10 9.03
N ILE A 119 21.06 16.36 7.92
CA ILE A 119 22.26 16.08 7.11
C ILE A 119 22.54 17.26 6.19
N ASP A 120 23.70 17.88 6.36
CA ASP A 120 24.22 18.91 5.46
C ASP A 120 24.66 18.30 4.12
N CYS A 121 23.76 18.19 3.15
CA CYS A 121 24.06 17.61 1.84
C CYS A 121 23.55 18.49 0.70
N ARG A 122 24.08 18.28 -0.52
CA ARG A 122 23.58 18.99 -1.70
C ARG A 122 22.08 18.69 -1.89
N PRO A 123 21.24 19.70 -2.18
CA PRO A 123 19.78 19.54 -2.27
C PRO A 123 19.34 18.40 -3.19
N ILE A 124 20.03 18.19 -4.31
CA ILE A 124 19.73 17.13 -5.28
C ILE A 124 19.71 15.73 -4.64
N PHE A 125 20.63 15.43 -3.72
CA PHE A 125 20.66 14.11 -3.07
C PHE A 125 19.53 13.98 -2.04
N ARG A 126 19.26 15.06 -1.31
CA ARG A 126 18.16 15.13 -0.35
C ARG A 126 16.82 14.89 -1.03
N ASP A 127 16.57 15.60 -2.14
CA ASP A 127 15.32 15.52 -2.89
C ASP A 127 15.12 14.11 -3.45
N ARG A 128 16.17 13.52 -4.03
CA ARG A 128 16.10 12.14 -4.56
C ARG A 128 15.72 11.12 -3.49
N LEU A 129 16.32 11.21 -2.31
CA LEU A 129 16.01 10.32 -1.20
C LEU A 129 14.61 10.59 -0.65
N SER A 130 14.24 11.86 -0.49
CA SER A 130 12.88 12.25 -0.07
C SER A 130 11.82 11.67 -1.01
N HIS A 131 11.98 11.83 -2.32
CA HIS A 131 11.08 11.26 -3.33
C HIS A 131 10.98 9.74 -3.22
N LYS A 132 12.11 9.04 -3.10
CA LYS A 132 12.15 7.59 -2.93
C LYS A 132 11.34 7.16 -1.71
N ILE A 133 11.49 7.84 -0.59
CA ILE A 133 10.83 7.49 0.67
C ILE A 133 9.35 7.84 0.65
N ASN A 134 8.99 9.01 0.11
CA ASN A 134 7.60 9.39 -0.11
C ASN A 134 6.90 8.33 -0.97
N GLU A 135 7.49 7.95 -2.10
CA GLU A 135 6.94 6.93 -3.00
C GLU A 135 6.71 5.60 -2.26
N GLU A 136 7.69 5.16 -1.46
CA GLU A 136 7.62 3.92 -0.69
C GLU A 136 6.52 3.92 0.38
N ILE A 137 6.39 5.02 1.14
CA ILE A 137 5.40 5.12 2.21
C ILE A 137 4.00 5.22 1.61
N ILE A 138 3.82 6.08 0.63
CA ILE A 138 2.52 6.24 -0.05
C ILE A 138 2.09 4.90 -0.66
N TYR A 139 3.02 4.16 -1.26
CA TYR A 139 2.75 2.83 -1.79
C TYR A 139 2.30 1.85 -0.70
N VAL A 140 3.00 1.82 0.44
CA VAL A 140 2.63 0.97 1.58
C VAL A 140 1.22 1.30 2.09
N LEU A 141 0.90 2.59 2.24
CA LEU A 141 -0.43 3.05 2.66
C LEU A 141 -1.52 2.61 1.65
N MET A 142 -1.24 2.76 0.36
CA MET A 142 -2.14 2.36 -0.72
C MET A 142 -2.43 0.85 -0.73
N VAL A 143 -1.40 0.03 -0.53
CA VAL A 143 -1.53 -1.43 -0.48
C VAL A 143 -2.36 -1.86 0.74
N ASN A 144 -2.09 -1.26 1.90
CA ASN A 144 -2.87 -1.49 3.12
C ASN A 144 -4.35 -1.19 2.89
N ARG A 145 -4.64 0.01 2.37
CA ARG A 145 -5.99 0.47 2.04
C ARG A 145 -6.72 -0.51 1.13
N TYR A 146 -6.06 -0.92 0.06
CA TYR A 146 -6.61 -1.84 -0.92
C TYR A 146 -7.01 -3.17 -0.26
N PHE A 147 -6.11 -3.84 0.47
CA PHE A 147 -6.41 -5.12 1.11
C PHE A 147 -7.52 -5.01 2.15
N LYS A 148 -7.57 -3.91 2.92
CA LYS A 148 -8.65 -3.67 3.87
C LYS A 148 -10.00 -3.49 3.17
N ALA A 149 -10.05 -2.73 2.08
CA ALA A 149 -11.26 -2.54 1.29
C ALA A 149 -11.74 -3.87 0.67
N ILE A 150 -10.83 -4.68 0.12
CA ILE A 150 -11.15 -6.03 -0.37
C ILE A 150 -11.70 -6.90 0.75
N SER A 151 -11.03 -6.95 1.90
CA SER A 151 -11.50 -7.68 3.08
C SER A 151 -12.94 -7.28 3.46
N TYR A 152 -13.22 -5.98 3.55
CA TYR A 152 -14.57 -5.48 3.80
C TYR A 152 -15.59 -5.92 2.74
N ILE A 153 -15.24 -5.80 1.45
CA ILE A 153 -16.13 -6.21 0.35
C ILE A 153 -16.53 -7.67 0.50
N TYR A 154 -15.57 -8.56 0.76
CA TYR A 154 -15.83 -10.00 0.83
C TYR A 154 -16.49 -10.44 2.14
N GLN A 155 -16.25 -9.73 3.24
CA GLN A 155 -16.81 -10.08 4.54
C GLN A 155 -18.19 -9.48 4.82
N VAL A 156 -18.47 -8.29 4.29
CA VAL A 156 -19.70 -7.53 4.59
C VAL A 156 -20.59 -7.41 3.36
N ASN A 157 -20.05 -6.93 2.24
CA ASN A 157 -20.86 -6.59 1.05
C ASN A 157 -21.26 -7.83 0.23
N ALA A 158 -20.38 -8.83 0.17
CA ALA A 158 -20.58 -10.05 -0.62
C ALA A 158 -21.56 -11.07 0.02
N LYS A 159 -22.06 -10.81 1.24
CA LYS A 159 -23.02 -11.69 1.94
C LYS A 159 -24.48 -11.49 1.50
N ASP A 160 -24.84 -10.34 0.93
CA ASP A 160 -26.24 -9.91 0.73
C ASP A 160 -26.77 -9.98 -0.71
N GLY A 161 -26.02 -10.51 -1.69
CA GLY A 161 -26.59 -10.73 -3.03
C GLY A 161 -25.59 -10.97 -4.16
N ASP A 162 -26.11 -11.03 -5.38
CA ASP A 162 -25.32 -11.23 -6.60
C ASP A 162 -24.57 -9.96 -7.05
N LYS A 163 -24.85 -8.79 -6.44
CA LYS A 163 -24.28 -7.50 -6.84
C LYS A 163 -23.31 -6.94 -5.81
N ILE A 164 -22.08 -6.66 -6.23
CA ILE A 164 -21.05 -5.97 -5.44
C ILE A 164 -20.96 -4.54 -5.94
N SER A 165 -21.24 -3.56 -5.09
CA SER A 165 -21.03 -2.14 -5.40
C SER A 165 -20.20 -1.45 -4.33
N TYR A 166 -19.13 -0.78 -4.75
CA TYR A 166 -18.14 -0.22 -3.84
C TYR A 166 -17.45 1.03 -4.43
N PRO A 167 -17.16 2.06 -3.63
CA PRO A 167 -16.49 3.26 -4.14
C PRO A 167 -15.01 3.02 -4.48
N LEU A 168 -14.53 3.63 -5.57
CA LEU A 168 -13.08 3.65 -5.87
C LEU A 168 -12.32 4.53 -4.88
N ILE A 169 -12.86 5.71 -4.59
CA ILE A 169 -12.29 6.72 -3.69
C ILE A 169 -13.35 7.15 -2.68
N SER A 170 -12.91 7.56 -1.48
CA SER A 170 -13.81 8.15 -0.50
C SER A 170 -14.22 9.54 -0.96
N LYS A 171 -15.52 9.87 -0.89
CA LYS A 171 -16.02 11.21 -1.23
C LYS A 171 -16.04 12.16 -0.01
N SER A 172 -16.16 11.59 1.18
CA SER A 172 -16.28 12.31 2.45
C SER A 172 -15.62 11.48 3.55
N ASP A 173 -15.25 12.15 4.65
CA ASP A 173 -14.84 11.51 5.90
C ASP A 173 -15.98 10.81 6.61
N GLN A 174 -17.16 10.82 6.01
CA GLN A 174 -18.28 9.99 6.40
C GLN A 174 -18.49 8.86 5.36
N ASP A 175 -18.24 8.99 4.07
CA ASP A 175 -18.65 7.94 3.12
C ASP A 175 -17.90 6.60 3.25
N THR A 176 -18.43 5.51 2.69
CA THR A 176 -17.73 4.21 2.69
C THR A 176 -16.28 4.33 2.22
N MET A 177 -15.41 3.61 2.93
CA MET A 177 -13.97 3.56 2.71
C MET A 177 -13.60 3.22 1.25
N GLY A 178 -13.04 4.14 0.47
CA GLY A 178 -12.64 3.86 -0.92
C GLY A 178 -11.53 2.80 -1.05
N LEU A 179 -11.44 2.14 -2.21
CA LEU A 179 -10.38 1.17 -2.55
C LEU A 179 -8.98 1.80 -2.66
N ILE A 180 -8.91 3.09 -3.02
CA ILE A 180 -7.66 3.82 -3.27
C ILE A 180 -7.63 5.07 -2.38
N LEU A 181 -6.47 5.37 -1.81
CA LEU A 181 -6.26 6.61 -1.06
C LEU A 181 -6.19 7.82 -1.99
N THR A 182 -6.86 8.90 -1.62
CA THR A 182 -6.72 10.19 -2.31
C THR A 182 -5.50 10.97 -1.79
N PRO A 183 -4.99 11.94 -2.57
CA PRO A 183 -3.91 12.81 -2.11
C PRO A 183 -4.21 13.51 -0.79
N GLU A 184 -5.46 13.95 -0.57
CA GLU A 184 -5.90 14.66 0.63
C GLU A 184 -5.90 13.75 1.86
N GLU A 185 -6.20 12.47 1.66
CA GLU A 185 -6.18 11.44 2.69
C GLU A 185 -4.75 11.15 3.14
N ILE A 186 -3.82 11.01 2.19
CA ILE A 186 -2.39 10.81 2.49
C ILE A 186 -1.81 12.01 3.22
N GLN A 187 -2.15 13.24 2.80
CA GLN A 187 -1.69 14.45 3.49
C GLN A 187 -2.10 14.45 4.96
N ARG A 188 -3.32 13.99 5.25
CA ARG A 188 -3.82 13.89 6.62
C ARG A 188 -3.12 12.79 7.43
N ILE A 189 -2.96 11.59 6.85
CA ILE A 189 -2.27 10.47 7.53
C ILE A 189 -0.83 10.83 7.88
N LEU A 190 -0.09 11.42 6.93
CA LEU A 190 1.32 11.77 7.08
C LEU A 190 1.53 13.19 7.62
N SER A 191 0.46 13.87 8.05
CA SER A 191 0.51 15.26 8.55
C SER A 191 1.37 16.19 7.68
N LEU A 192 1.18 16.12 6.36
CA LEU A 192 1.93 16.87 5.37
C LEU A 192 1.22 18.17 5.01
N GLU A 193 1.96 19.27 4.92
CA GLU A 193 1.43 20.54 4.38
C GLU A 193 1.07 20.42 2.89
N LYS A 194 1.87 19.66 2.14
CA LYS A 194 1.68 19.49 0.69
C LYS A 194 2.24 18.15 0.21
N LEU A 195 1.42 17.39 -0.52
CA LEU A 195 1.86 16.18 -1.19
C LEU A 195 2.47 16.47 -2.57
N ASN A 196 3.54 15.77 -2.91
CA ASN A 196 4.02 15.75 -4.28
C ASN A 196 3.21 14.75 -5.11
N TYR A 197 2.47 15.26 -6.10
CA TYR A 197 1.66 14.42 -6.99
C TYR A 197 2.50 13.45 -7.84
N SER A 198 3.78 13.75 -8.11
CA SER A 198 4.66 12.82 -8.82
C SER A 198 4.86 11.54 -8.02
N ASP A 199 5.08 11.66 -6.71
CA ASP A 199 5.30 10.52 -5.81
C ASP A 199 4.00 9.70 -5.70
N TYR A 200 2.86 10.39 -5.53
CA TYR A 200 1.54 9.76 -5.54
C TYR A 200 1.26 8.92 -6.80
N LEU A 201 1.49 9.50 -7.98
CA LEU A 201 1.24 8.83 -9.26
C LEU A 201 2.16 7.61 -9.47
N LEU A 202 3.42 7.69 -9.03
CA LEU A 202 4.35 6.57 -9.08
C LEU A 202 3.91 5.43 -8.16
N SER A 203 3.50 5.76 -6.93
CA SER A 203 2.96 4.78 -5.98
C SER A 203 1.66 4.15 -6.48
N LEU A 204 0.81 4.91 -7.18
CA LEU A 204 -0.41 4.39 -7.78
C LEU A 204 -0.15 3.40 -8.91
N LEU A 205 0.88 3.64 -9.74
CA LEU A 205 1.31 2.69 -10.77
C LEU A 205 1.84 1.39 -10.14
N ARG A 206 2.56 1.49 -9.01
CA ARG A 206 3.01 0.31 -8.24
C ARG A 206 1.86 -0.45 -7.60
N LEU A 207 0.84 0.24 -7.08
CA LEU A 207 -0.36 -0.41 -6.56
C LEU A 207 -1.01 -1.29 -7.64
N ILE A 208 -1.08 -0.80 -8.88
CA ILE A 208 -1.66 -1.56 -9.99
C ILE A 208 -0.91 -2.88 -10.23
N GLU A 209 0.42 -2.88 -10.13
CA GLU A 209 1.23 -4.10 -10.26
C GLU A 209 0.79 -5.15 -9.21
N ILE A 210 0.67 -4.76 -7.95
CA ILE A 210 0.17 -5.63 -6.87
C ILE A 210 -1.26 -6.10 -7.09
N VAL A 211 -2.16 -5.21 -7.53
CA VAL A 211 -3.56 -5.55 -7.80
C VAL A 211 -3.65 -6.65 -8.88
N VAL A 212 -2.81 -6.57 -9.91
CA VAL A 212 -2.76 -7.57 -10.99
C VAL A 212 -2.16 -8.87 -10.51
N GLU A 213 -1.05 -8.83 -9.78
CA GLU A 213 -0.39 -10.01 -9.20
C GLU A 213 -1.33 -10.75 -8.25
N TYR A 214 -1.93 -10.03 -7.30
CA TYR A 214 -2.90 -10.58 -6.35
C TYR A 214 -4.10 -11.25 -7.03
N THR A 215 -4.58 -10.68 -8.15
CA THR A 215 -5.66 -11.29 -8.92
C THR A 215 -5.26 -12.66 -9.46
N ILE A 216 -4.05 -12.76 -10.01
CA ILE A 216 -3.54 -14.00 -10.62
C ILE A 216 -3.35 -15.04 -9.54
N ASP A 217 -2.69 -14.67 -8.45
CA ASP A 217 -2.43 -15.57 -7.33
C ASP A 217 -3.74 -16.06 -6.72
N THR A 218 -4.72 -15.17 -6.53
CA THR A 218 -6.07 -15.56 -6.08
C THR A 218 -6.70 -16.57 -7.03
N ILE A 219 -6.65 -16.36 -8.34
CA ILE A 219 -7.25 -17.29 -9.31
C ILE A 219 -6.55 -18.65 -9.24
N ILE A 220 -5.23 -18.67 -9.16
CA ILE A 220 -4.44 -19.90 -9.02
C ILE A 220 -4.84 -20.63 -7.73
N LEU A 221 -4.87 -19.91 -6.60
CA LEU A 221 -5.24 -20.44 -5.30
C LEU A 221 -6.65 -21.04 -5.33
N VAL A 222 -7.65 -20.26 -5.77
CA VAL A 222 -9.04 -20.74 -5.87
C VAL A 222 -9.16 -21.96 -6.80
N SER A 223 -8.39 -22.01 -7.89
CA SER A 223 -8.43 -23.13 -8.84
C SER A 223 -7.76 -24.40 -8.30
N ILE A 224 -6.75 -24.27 -7.43
CA ILE A 224 -6.06 -25.40 -6.79
C ILE A 224 -6.78 -25.85 -5.51
N SER A 225 -7.53 -24.96 -4.86
CA SER A 225 -8.39 -25.28 -3.71
C SER A 225 -9.52 -26.24 -4.11
N CYS A 226 -9.18 -27.52 -4.24
CA CYS A 226 -10.07 -28.65 -4.45
C CYS A 226 -10.83 -29.01 -3.17
N ASP A 227 -11.53 -28.06 -2.55
CA ASP A 227 -12.40 -28.36 -1.43
C ASP A 227 -13.81 -28.64 -1.91
N ASN A 228 -14.49 -29.58 -1.23
CA ASN A 228 -15.93 -29.87 -1.32
C ASN A 228 -16.82 -28.68 -0.89
N SER A 229 -16.28 -27.46 -0.95
CA SER A 229 -16.94 -26.21 -0.62
C SER A 229 -18.05 -25.93 -1.65
N PRO A 230 -19.21 -25.43 -1.23
CA PRO A 230 -20.29 -25.11 -2.17
C PRO A 230 -19.76 -24.17 -3.25
N ASN A 231 -20.05 -24.49 -4.53
CA ASN A 231 -19.61 -23.74 -5.73
C ASN A 231 -19.74 -22.20 -5.58
N ARG A 232 -20.70 -21.74 -4.76
CA ARG A 232 -20.93 -20.32 -4.47
C ARG A 232 -19.74 -19.62 -3.80
N SER A 233 -19.05 -20.27 -2.87
CA SER A 233 -17.90 -19.69 -2.15
C SER A 233 -16.64 -19.57 -3.03
N GLN A 234 -16.53 -20.39 -4.08
CA GLN A 234 -15.45 -20.26 -5.08
C GLN A 234 -15.80 -19.19 -6.10
N ASN A 235 -17.04 -19.20 -6.61
CA ASN A 235 -17.49 -18.25 -7.63
C ASN A 235 -17.43 -16.79 -7.17
N ILE A 236 -17.72 -16.54 -5.88
CA ILE A 236 -17.64 -15.19 -5.33
C ILE A 236 -16.20 -14.66 -5.35
N GLN A 237 -15.19 -15.51 -5.15
CA GLN A 237 -13.79 -15.10 -5.15
C GLN A 237 -13.31 -14.70 -6.55
N TYR A 238 -13.86 -15.29 -7.62
CA TYR A 238 -13.56 -14.87 -8.99
C TYR A 238 -14.04 -13.45 -9.31
N SER A 239 -14.99 -12.89 -8.54
CA SER A 239 -15.41 -11.49 -8.70
C SER A 239 -14.29 -10.48 -8.45
N LEU A 240 -13.20 -10.88 -7.78
CA LEU A 240 -12.01 -10.05 -7.56
C LEU A 240 -11.45 -9.57 -8.90
N SER A 241 -11.45 -10.44 -9.90
CA SER A 241 -10.98 -10.11 -11.25
C SER A 241 -11.76 -8.96 -11.88
N LEU A 242 -13.08 -8.89 -11.66
CA LEU A 242 -13.91 -7.79 -12.13
C LEU A 242 -13.66 -6.51 -11.34
N ILE A 243 -13.58 -6.60 -10.00
CA ILE A 243 -13.26 -5.46 -9.12
C ILE A 243 -11.96 -4.82 -9.60
N ASN A 244 -10.92 -5.64 -9.74
CA ASN A 244 -9.58 -5.19 -10.11
C ASN A 244 -9.50 -4.71 -11.55
N LEU A 245 -10.23 -5.32 -12.49
CA LEU A 245 -10.30 -4.82 -13.86
C LEU A 245 -10.92 -3.41 -13.89
N GLN A 246 -11.98 -3.15 -13.12
CA GLN A 246 -12.59 -1.82 -13.06
C GLN A 246 -11.66 -0.78 -12.41
N ILE A 247 -10.92 -1.16 -11.37
CA ILE A 247 -9.86 -0.32 -10.79
C ILE A 247 -8.83 0.05 -11.87
N VAL A 248 -8.23 -0.93 -12.52
CA VAL A 248 -7.18 -0.73 -13.54
C VAL A 248 -7.70 0.11 -14.71
N THR A 249 -8.94 -0.12 -15.15
CA THR A 249 -9.58 0.65 -16.23
C THR A 249 -9.76 2.11 -15.84
N LYS A 250 -10.32 2.40 -14.66
CA LYS A 250 -10.52 3.78 -14.19
C LYS A 250 -9.19 4.51 -14.01
N LEU A 251 -8.19 3.84 -13.46
CA LEU A 251 -6.86 4.41 -13.32
C LEU A 251 -6.21 4.68 -14.68
N GLN A 252 -6.28 3.75 -15.62
CA GLN A 252 -5.77 3.95 -16.98
C GLN A 252 -6.41 5.17 -17.64
N ASN A 253 -7.74 5.30 -17.56
CA ASN A 253 -8.45 6.46 -18.08
C ASN A 253 -8.01 7.76 -17.39
N GLY A 254 -7.83 7.73 -16.06
CA GLY A 254 -7.32 8.86 -15.29
C GLY A 254 -5.94 9.30 -15.76
N PHE A 255 -4.99 8.36 -15.94
CA PHE A 255 -3.65 8.66 -16.45
C PHE A 255 -3.67 9.19 -17.90
N GLN A 256 -4.57 8.71 -18.76
CA GLN A 256 -4.72 9.22 -20.12
C GLN A 256 -5.21 10.67 -20.18
N MET A 257 -5.93 11.13 -19.15
CA MET A 257 -6.37 12.53 -19.04
C MET A 257 -5.24 13.46 -18.58
N LEU A 258 -4.12 12.92 -18.07
CA LEU A 258 -2.98 13.71 -17.61
C LEU A 258 -2.00 13.98 -18.76
N ASP A 259 -1.62 15.24 -18.94
CA ASP A 259 -0.47 15.60 -19.78
C ASP A 259 0.84 15.29 -19.03
N LEU A 260 1.23 14.01 -19.04
CA LEU A 260 2.41 13.51 -18.33
C LEU A 260 3.69 14.03 -18.97
N LYS A 261 4.22 15.15 -18.45
CA LYS A 261 5.52 15.71 -18.88
C LYS A 261 6.73 15.02 -18.25
N ASN A 262 6.52 14.22 -17.20
CA ASN A 262 7.59 13.50 -16.51
C ASN A 262 7.89 12.16 -17.20
N ASP A 263 9.08 12.04 -17.79
CA ASP A 263 9.53 10.83 -18.49
C ASP A 263 9.55 9.58 -17.61
N ASN A 264 9.74 9.72 -16.30
CA ASN A 264 9.74 8.57 -15.40
C ASN A 264 8.33 7.97 -15.23
N ILE A 265 7.34 8.84 -14.98
CA ILE A 265 5.93 8.41 -14.85
C ILE A 265 5.45 7.86 -16.18
N ARG A 266 5.78 8.52 -17.29
CA ARG A 266 5.40 8.07 -18.64
C ARG A 266 5.89 6.65 -18.94
N ARG A 267 7.17 6.35 -18.66
CA ARG A 267 7.72 5.00 -18.86
C ARG A 267 7.01 3.93 -18.02
N LYS A 268 6.69 4.23 -16.75
CA LYS A 268 5.92 3.29 -15.90
C LYS A 268 4.47 3.16 -16.35
N PHE A 269 3.87 4.25 -16.83
CA PHE A 269 2.52 4.22 -17.41
C PHE A 269 2.47 3.38 -18.70
N ASP A 270 3.52 3.36 -19.53
CA ASP A 270 3.55 2.48 -20.71
C ASP A 270 3.42 0.99 -20.33
N ALA A 271 3.94 0.60 -19.14
CA ALA A 271 3.77 -0.75 -18.61
C ALA A 271 2.31 -1.07 -18.22
N LEU A 272 1.52 -0.06 -17.85
CA LEU A 272 0.10 -0.21 -17.47
C LEU A 272 -0.73 -0.83 -18.59
N LYS A 273 -0.39 -0.56 -19.86
CA LYS A 273 -1.08 -1.15 -21.01
C LYS A 273 -1.03 -2.68 -20.98
N TYR A 274 0.09 -3.25 -20.56
CA TYR A 274 0.25 -4.71 -20.45
C TYR A 274 -0.55 -5.27 -19.27
N ASN A 275 -0.55 -4.57 -18.13
CA ASN A 275 -1.36 -4.92 -16.97
C ASN A 275 -2.86 -4.90 -17.29
N PHE A 276 -3.36 -3.87 -17.97
CA PHE A 276 -4.74 -3.79 -18.43
C PHE A 276 -5.10 -4.92 -19.39
N LYS A 277 -4.23 -5.23 -20.37
CA LYS A 277 -4.45 -6.34 -21.30
C LYS A 277 -4.50 -7.69 -20.58
N LYS A 278 -3.61 -7.90 -19.61
CA LYS A 278 -3.56 -9.11 -18.78
C LYS A 278 -4.86 -9.28 -17.98
N MET A 279 -5.31 -8.23 -17.29
CA MET A 279 -6.56 -8.24 -16.54
C MET A 279 -7.79 -8.50 -17.41
N ASN A 280 -7.87 -7.88 -18.59
CA ASN A 280 -8.96 -8.16 -19.52
C ASN A 280 -8.97 -9.62 -19.98
N GLY A 281 -7.81 -10.17 -20.30
CA GLY A 281 -7.68 -11.58 -20.68
C GLY A 281 -8.17 -12.52 -19.58
N ILE A 282 -7.78 -12.24 -18.34
CA ILE A 282 -8.23 -12.99 -17.16
C ILE A 282 -9.75 -12.95 -17.02
N VAL A 283 -10.35 -11.76 -17.03
CA VAL A 283 -11.81 -11.61 -16.89
C VAL A 283 -12.55 -12.28 -18.03
N TYR A 284 -12.05 -12.15 -19.26
CA TYR A 284 -12.61 -12.82 -20.44
C TYR A 284 -12.62 -14.34 -20.27
N ASP A 285 -11.48 -14.91 -19.88
CA ASP A 285 -11.31 -16.34 -19.67
C ASP A 285 -12.20 -16.91 -18.55
N LEU A 286 -12.40 -16.16 -17.46
CA LEU A 286 -13.32 -16.54 -16.38
C LEU A 286 -14.78 -16.41 -16.78
N SER A 287 -15.11 -15.36 -17.55
CA SER A 287 -16.46 -15.10 -18.05
C SER A 287 -16.91 -16.17 -19.06
N LEU A 288 -16.02 -16.57 -19.98
CA LEU A 288 -16.28 -17.66 -20.92
C LEU A 288 -16.61 -18.98 -20.21
N ARG A 289 -15.98 -19.24 -19.07
CA ARG A 289 -16.22 -20.43 -18.24
C ARG A 289 -17.40 -20.30 -17.28
N LYS A 290 -18.08 -19.14 -17.27
CA LYS A 290 -19.20 -18.82 -16.37
C LYS A 290 -18.85 -18.93 -14.88
N LEU A 291 -17.60 -18.62 -14.53
CA LEU A 291 -17.10 -18.67 -13.16
C LEU A 291 -17.40 -17.37 -12.39
N ILE A 292 -17.55 -16.27 -13.11
CA ILE A 292 -17.99 -14.99 -12.56
C ILE A 292 -19.52 -14.98 -12.56
N VAL A 293 -20.11 -14.94 -11.37
CA VAL A 293 -21.57 -14.93 -11.17
C VAL A 293 -22.08 -13.58 -10.65
N ASN A 294 -21.19 -12.72 -10.17
CA ASN A 294 -21.54 -11.46 -9.54
C ASN A 294 -21.50 -10.29 -10.53
N GLU A 295 -22.46 -9.37 -10.39
CA GLU A 295 -22.38 -8.05 -11.00
C GLU A 295 -21.52 -7.13 -10.13
N VAL A 296 -20.43 -6.61 -10.68
CA VAL A 296 -19.54 -5.69 -9.95
C VAL A 296 -19.69 -4.27 -10.50
N GLN A 297 -19.84 -3.30 -9.62
CA GLN A 297 -19.87 -1.87 -9.95
C GLN A 297 -19.01 -1.06 -8.97
N ILE A 298 -17.80 -0.75 -9.42
CA ILE A 298 -16.91 0.20 -8.77
C ILE A 298 -17.25 1.61 -9.27
N TYR A 299 -17.66 2.51 -8.38
CA TYR A 299 -18.05 3.87 -8.75
C TYR A 299 -17.01 4.90 -8.35
#